data_AF-A0A6I1GCD7-F1
#
_entry.id   AF-A0A6I1GCD7-F1
#
_cell.length_a   1.000
_cell.length_b   1.000
_cell.length_c   1.000
_cell.angle_alpha   90.00
_cell.angle_beta   90.00
_cell.angle_gamma   90.00
#
_symmetry.space_group_name_H-M   'P 1'
#
loop_
_entity.id
_entity.type
_entity.pdbx_description
1 polymer ?
#
loop_
_entity_poly.entity_id
_entity_poly.type
_entity_poly.pdbx_seq_one_letter_code
_entity_poly.pdbx_strand_id
1 'polypeptide(L)'
;MHMSNASIDFNLTDWLGDWESFEHYIDAQDEALRKTWDEAEQAVLSNPKMAPMAAHGIRKFWAMACSTTSPENIIHIGYWTVGEPDSTDADVRITWYPEDNTNLDAYDYRIDHVIEHGLEGSPTYVFRTDDPHAEDSPFRWLIAIAPLPSRAAFAEGGLLSHLHFQYANDLHTLVAVDDSGAETLRNPRWYATMCADEGTVEDRCRIIRALHHLD
;
A
#
# COMPACT_ATOMS: atom_id res chain seq x y z
N MET A 1 -7.91 16.10 26.36
CA MET A 1 -7.52 15.66 25.01
C MET A 1 -6.51 14.55 25.21
N HIS A 2 -6.95 13.29 25.16
CA HIS A 2 -6.04 12.14 25.21
C HIS A 2 -5.61 11.93 23.76
N MET A 3 -4.38 12.32 23.40
CA MET A 3 -3.78 11.82 22.17
C MET A 3 -3.59 10.32 22.38
N SER A 4 -4.14 9.49 21.49
CA SER A 4 -3.88 8.05 21.51
C SER A 4 -2.38 7.84 21.29
N ASN A 5 -1.78 6.88 22.00
CA ASN A 5 -0.36 6.52 21.83
C ASN A 5 0.00 6.12 20.38
N ALA A 6 -0.99 5.87 19.52
CA ALA A 6 -0.84 5.52 18.12
C ALA A 6 -0.15 6.59 17.26
N SER A 7 -0.24 7.87 17.64
CA SER A 7 0.37 8.99 16.88
C SER A 7 1.88 9.13 17.11
N ILE A 8 2.44 8.54 18.18
CA ILE A 8 3.81 8.83 18.64
C ILE A 8 4.90 8.37 17.65
N ASP A 9 4.63 7.35 16.85
CA ASP A 9 5.58 6.80 15.87
C ASP A 9 5.23 7.11 14.40
N PHE A 10 4.15 7.90 14.16
CA PHE A 10 3.79 8.32 12.82
C PHE A 10 4.66 9.50 12.38
N ASN A 11 5.47 9.29 11.33
CA ASN A 11 6.27 10.34 10.71
C ASN A 11 5.70 10.71 9.34
N LEU A 12 4.90 11.78 9.27
CA LEU A 12 4.30 12.26 8.02
C LEU A 12 5.31 12.44 6.88
N THR A 13 6.54 12.84 7.19
CA THR A 13 7.61 13.06 6.21
C THR A 13 7.87 11.84 5.33
N ASP A 14 7.73 10.63 5.87
CA ASP A 14 7.94 9.39 5.12
C ASP A 14 6.79 9.08 4.16
N TRP A 15 5.63 9.72 4.34
CA TRP A 15 4.45 9.54 3.51
C TRP A 15 4.33 10.62 2.42
N LEU A 16 4.86 11.82 2.65
CA LEU A 16 4.66 12.97 1.76
C LEU A 16 5.05 12.70 0.30
N GLY A 17 4.31 13.33 -0.61
CA GLY A 17 4.55 13.36 -2.04
C GLY A 17 3.67 12.40 -2.83
N ASP A 18 4.09 12.17 -4.07
CA ASP A 18 3.34 11.37 -5.03
C ASP A 18 3.76 9.89 -4.96
N TRP A 19 2.78 9.01 -5.17
CA TRP A 19 2.99 7.58 -5.25
C TRP A 19 2.20 6.99 -6.40
N GLU A 20 2.73 5.92 -6.95
CA GLU A 20 2.15 5.14 -8.03
C GLU A 20 1.86 3.70 -7.60
N SER A 21 0.87 3.08 -8.22
CA SER A 21 0.49 1.70 -7.95
C SER A 21 1.56 0.71 -8.41
N PHE A 22 1.81 -0.31 -7.59
CA PHE A 22 2.64 -1.45 -8.01
C PHE A 22 2.04 -2.23 -9.18
N GLU A 23 0.74 -2.06 -9.48
CA GLU A 23 0.12 -2.59 -10.70
C GLU A 23 0.84 -2.09 -11.97
N HIS A 24 1.37 -0.86 -11.97
CA HIS A 24 2.18 -0.35 -13.09
C HIS A 24 3.43 -1.20 -13.35
N TYR A 25 4.01 -1.81 -12.31
CA TYR A 25 5.24 -2.60 -12.42
C TYR A 25 4.90 -3.99 -12.95
N ILE A 26 3.73 -4.50 -12.57
CA ILE A 26 3.19 -5.79 -13.01
C ILE A 26 2.77 -5.72 -14.48
N ASP A 27 2.09 -4.66 -14.90
CA ASP A 27 1.53 -4.52 -16.25
C ASP A 27 2.48 -3.85 -17.26
N ALA A 28 3.66 -3.41 -16.77
CA ALA A 28 4.68 -2.77 -17.59
C ALA A 28 5.05 -3.60 -18.84
N GLN A 29 5.05 -2.89 -19.97
CA GLN A 29 5.49 -3.38 -21.28
C GLN A 29 6.96 -3.03 -21.58
N ASP A 30 7.60 -2.26 -20.69
CA ASP A 30 9.03 -1.94 -20.80
C ASP A 30 9.89 -3.21 -20.79
N GLU A 31 10.91 -3.24 -21.65
CA GLU A 31 11.74 -4.43 -21.86
C GLU A 31 12.54 -4.81 -20.60
N ALA A 32 13.05 -3.82 -19.85
CA ALA A 32 13.83 -4.08 -18.64
C ALA A 32 12.95 -4.71 -17.56
N LEU A 33 11.76 -4.13 -17.32
CA LEU A 33 10.79 -4.67 -16.35
C LEU A 33 10.34 -6.08 -16.74
N ARG A 34 10.04 -6.31 -18.03
CA ARG A 34 9.64 -7.64 -18.50
C ARG A 34 10.74 -8.67 -18.26
N LYS A 35 11.99 -8.32 -18.55
CA LYS A 35 13.14 -9.20 -18.29
C LYS A 35 13.34 -9.47 -16.80
N THR A 36 13.20 -8.47 -15.94
CA THR A 36 13.31 -8.64 -14.49
C THR A 36 12.22 -9.56 -13.93
N TRP A 37 11.00 -9.49 -14.47
CA TRP A 37 9.94 -10.45 -14.13
C TRP A 37 10.24 -11.87 -14.63
N ASP A 38 10.80 -12.04 -15.83
CA ASP A 38 11.23 -13.34 -16.33
C ASP A 38 12.31 -13.96 -15.40
N GLU A 39 13.28 -13.14 -14.95
CA GLU A 39 14.32 -13.55 -13.99
C GLU A 39 13.73 -13.96 -12.63
N ALA A 40 12.79 -13.16 -12.10
CA ALA A 40 12.06 -13.46 -10.87
C ALA A 40 11.28 -14.78 -10.96
N GLU A 41 10.60 -15.01 -12.08
CA GLU A 41 9.86 -16.25 -12.30
C GLU A 41 10.78 -17.46 -12.29
N GLN A 42 11.93 -17.39 -12.98
CA GLN A 42 12.91 -18.49 -12.97
C GLN A 42 13.47 -18.76 -11.57
N ALA A 43 13.76 -17.72 -10.79
CA ALA A 43 14.25 -17.87 -9.43
C ALA A 43 13.22 -18.53 -8.51
N VAL A 44 11.95 -18.11 -8.59
CA VAL A 44 10.86 -18.69 -7.78
C VAL A 44 10.62 -20.15 -8.16
N LEU A 45 10.57 -20.48 -9.46
CA LEU A 45 10.41 -21.85 -9.93
C LEU A 45 11.56 -22.77 -9.53
N SER A 46 12.78 -22.23 -9.43
CA SER A 46 13.97 -22.96 -8.99
C SER A 46 14.02 -23.22 -7.49
N ASN A 47 13.17 -22.55 -6.70
CA ASN A 47 13.07 -22.75 -5.26
C ASN A 47 11.84 -23.61 -4.92
N PRO A 48 11.99 -24.88 -4.51
CA PRO A 48 10.86 -25.78 -4.23
C PRO A 48 9.86 -25.26 -3.19
N LYS A 49 10.30 -24.38 -2.27
CA LYS A 49 9.41 -23.78 -1.26
C LYS A 49 8.52 -22.67 -1.84
N MET A 50 9.01 -21.96 -2.86
CA MET A 50 8.33 -20.81 -3.46
C MET A 50 7.64 -21.16 -4.79
N ALA A 51 8.03 -22.27 -5.43
CA ALA A 51 7.45 -22.76 -6.68
C ALA A 51 5.91 -22.80 -6.70
N PRO A 52 5.18 -23.15 -5.61
CA PRO A 52 3.72 -23.07 -5.60
C PRO A 52 3.16 -21.66 -5.85
N MET A 53 3.87 -20.59 -5.49
CA MET A 53 3.46 -19.20 -5.75
C MET A 53 3.51 -18.88 -7.25
N ALA A 54 4.50 -19.40 -7.97
CA ALA A 54 4.64 -19.23 -9.42
C ALA A 54 3.89 -20.27 -10.25
N ALA A 55 3.12 -21.18 -9.63
CA ALA A 55 2.44 -22.26 -10.34
C ALA A 55 1.49 -21.76 -11.46
N HIS A 56 1.00 -20.53 -11.35
CA HIS A 56 0.16 -19.86 -12.35
C HIS A 56 0.77 -18.55 -12.87
N GLY A 57 2.07 -18.38 -12.68
CA GLY A 57 2.83 -17.19 -13.03
C GLY A 57 3.02 -16.23 -11.85
N ILE A 58 4.26 -15.81 -11.61
CA ILE A 58 4.58 -14.95 -10.45
C ILE A 58 3.96 -13.55 -10.58
N ARG A 59 3.92 -12.99 -11.80
CA ARG A 59 3.22 -11.73 -12.09
C ARG A 59 1.74 -11.83 -11.76
N LYS A 60 1.09 -12.96 -12.07
CA LYS A 60 -0.32 -13.18 -11.77
C LYS A 60 -0.59 -13.30 -10.28
N PHE A 61 0.33 -13.92 -9.52
CA PHE A 61 0.25 -13.95 -8.06
C PHE A 61 0.24 -12.52 -7.49
N TRP A 62 1.20 -11.69 -7.89
CA TRP A 62 1.29 -10.31 -7.41
C TRP A 62 0.14 -9.42 -7.91
N ALA A 63 -0.35 -9.63 -9.13
CA ALA A 63 -1.53 -8.93 -9.64
C ALA A 63 -2.76 -9.12 -8.76
N MET A 64 -2.96 -10.31 -8.20
CA MET A 64 -4.08 -10.56 -7.30
C MET A 64 -3.85 -9.99 -5.90
N ALA A 65 -2.62 -10.11 -5.39
CA ALA A 65 -2.30 -9.71 -4.02
C ALA A 65 -2.25 -8.19 -3.85
N CYS A 66 -1.67 -7.51 -4.84
CA CYS A 66 -1.45 -6.05 -4.83
C CYS A 66 -2.51 -5.25 -5.58
N SER A 67 -3.62 -5.88 -6.01
CA SER A 67 -4.64 -5.13 -6.75
C SER A 67 -5.20 -3.99 -5.92
N THR A 68 -5.33 -2.82 -6.54
CA THR A 68 -5.91 -1.65 -5.89
C THR A 68 -7.43 -1.64 -5.95
N THR A 69 -8.06 -2.55 -6.69
CA THR A 69 -9.52 -2.66 -6.75
C THR A 69 -10.10 -3.45 -5.58
N SER A 70 -11.37 -3.18 -5.26
CA SER A 70 -12.15 -3.91 -4.26
C SER A 70 -13.59 -4.09 -4.75
N PRO A 71 -14.42 -4.91 -4.08
CA PRO A 71 -15.86 -4.97 -4.39
C PRO A 71 -16.57 -3.62 -4.29
N GLU A 72 -16.06 -2.70 -3.45
CA GLU A 72 -16.63 -1.35 -3.23
C GLU A 72 -16.05 -0.31 -4.20
N ASN A 73 -14.85 -0.54 -4.75
CA ASN A 73 -14.23 0.31 -5.75
C ASN A 73 -13.59 -0.53 -6.87
N ILE A 74 -14.29 -0.64 -8.00
CA ILE A 74 -13.82 -1.39 -9.17
C ILE A 74 -12.85 -0.58 -10.06
N ILE A 75 -12.58 0.68 -9.70
CA ILE A 75 -11.67 1.55 -10.44
C ILE A 75 -10.26 1.34 -9.87
N HIS A 76 -9.30 0.99 -10.72
CA HIS A 76 -7.90 0.92 -10.32
C HIS A 76 -7.42 2.28 -9.83
N ILE A 77 -6.77 2.29 -8.68
CA ILE A 77 -6.11 3.47 -8.13
C ILE A 77 -4.71 3.46 -8.72
N GLY A 78 -4.47 4.30 -9.73
CA GLY A 78 -3.17 4.42 -10.38
C GLY A 78 -2.18 5.21 -9.52
N TYR A 79 -2.68 6.21 -8.80
CA TYR A 79 -1.85 7.13 -8.02
C TYR A 79 -2.55 7.61 -6.75
N TRP A 80 -1.75 8.10 -5.82
CA TRP A 80 -2.23 9.03 -4.80
C TRP A 80 -1.18 10.13 -4.51
N THR A 81 -1.63 11.23 -3.93
CA THR A 81 -0.74 12.25 -3.38
C THR A 81 -1.01 12.35 -1.89
N VAL A 82 0.05 12.26 -1.10
CA VAL A 82 -0.01 12.46 0.35
C VAL A 82 0.54 13.83 0.71
N GLY A 83 -0.22 14.57 1.51
CA GLY A 83 0.12 15.93 1.90
C GLY A 83 -0.24 16.24 3.35
N GLU A 84 0.12 17.46 3.76
CA GLU A 84 -0.35 18.05 5.01
C GLU A 84 -1.89 18.17 4.98
N PRO A 85 -2.58 17.89 6.10
CA PRO A 85 -4.02 18.06 6.20
C PRO A 85 -4.44 19.53 6.18
N ASP A 86 -5.62 19.80 5.63
CA ASP A 86 -6.26 21.12 5.71
C ASP A 86 -6.88 21.33 7.11
N SER A 87 -7.37 20.25 7.72
CA SER A 87 -7.93 20.20 9.07
C SER A 87 -6.85 20.05 10.13
N THR A 88 -6.93 20.85 11.19
CA THR A 88 -6.01 20.79 12.34
C THR A 88 -6.19 19.55 13.22
N ASP A 89 -7.31 18.83 13.05
CA ASP A 89 -7.64 17.63 13.83
C ASP A 89 -7.29 16.32 13.07
N ALA A 90 -6.69 16.43 11.89
CA ALA A 90 -6.22 15.32 11.08
C ALA A 90 -4.70 15.20 11.10
N ASP A 91 -4.19 14.02 10.76
CA ASP A 91 -2.76 13.69 10.75
C ASP A 91 -2.16 13.71 9.33
N VAL A 92 -2.98 13.45 8.31
CA VAL A 92 -2.54 13.33 6.91
C VAL A 92 -3.67 13.60 5.93
N ARG A 93 -3.36 14.18 4.77
CA ARG A 93 -4.28 14.25 3.62
C ARG A 93 -3.86 13.28 2.54
N ILE A 94 -4.82 12.56 1.97
CA ILE A 94 -4.60 11.69 0.82
C ILE A 94 -5.59 12.08 -0.29
N THR A 95 -5.05 12.31 -1.48
CA THR A 95 -5.84 12.49 -2.71
C THR A 95 -5.64 11.28 -3.60
N TRP A 96 -6.74 10.65 -4.01
CA TRP A 96 -6.78 9.40 -4.75
C TRP A 96 -7.04 9.67 -6.23
N TYR A 97 -6.32 8.98 -7.12
CA TYR A 97 -6.46 9.12 -8.56
C TYR A 97 -6.52 7.75 -9.25
N PRO A 98 -7.32 7.59 -10.32
CA PRO A 98 -7.23 6.41 -11.15
C PRO A 98 -6.12 6.59 -12.20
N GLU A 99 -5.99 5.60 -13.09
CA GLU A 99 -4.99 5.56 -14.17
C GLU A 99 -4.95 6.81 -15.07
N ASP A 100 -6.10 7.45 -15.32
CA ASP A 100 -6.16 8.66 -16.16
C ASP A 100 -5.87 9.96 -15.41
N ASN A 101 -5.47 9.85 -14.13
CA ASN A 101 -5.12 10.93 -13.22
C ASN A 101 -6.25 11.94 -12.98
N THR A 102 -7.50 11.54 -13.18
CA THR A 102 -8.66 12.30 -12.69
C THR A 102 -8.76 12.18 -11.17
N ASN A 103 -9.39 13.13 -10.48
CA ASN A 103 -9.54 13.03 -9.03
C ASN A 103 -10.66 12.02 -8.70
N LEU A 104 -10.36 10.95 -7.96
CA LEU A 104 -11.38 10.06 -7.38
C LEU A 104 -12.00 10.72 -6.15
N ASP A 105 -11.16 11.08 -5.19
CA ASP A 105 -11.56 11.81 -4.00
C ASP A 105 -10.33 12.36 -3.24
N ALA A 106 -10.56 13.22 -2.24
CA ALA A 106 -9.53 13.69 -1.33
C ALA A 106 -10.06 13.82 0.10
N TYR A 107 -9.35 13.23 1.06
CA TYR A 107 -9.76 13.25 2.46
C TYR A 107 -8.59 13.57 3.38
N ASP A 108 -8.90 14.32 4.44
CA ASP A 108 -8.06 14.43 5.62
C ASP A 108 -8.39 13.26 6.57
N TYR A 109 -7.36 12.54 7.01
CA TYR A 109 -7.47 11.38 7.88
C TYR A 109 -6.83 11.66 9.23
N ARG A 110 -7.50 11.19 10.28
CA ARG A 110 -6.90 10.97 11.60
C ARG A 110 -6.47 9.52 11.73
N ILE A 111 -5.41 9.28 12.48
CA ILE A 111 -5.03 7.96 12.97
C ILE A 111 -5.96 7.62 14.13
N ASP A 112 -6.79 6.62 13.93
CA ASP A 112 -7.71 6.13 14.96
C ASP A 112 -6.93 5.32 16.00
N HIS A 113 -6.20 4.30 15.55
CA HIS A 113 -5.33 3.45 16.37
C HIS A 113 -4.31 2.69 15.50
N VAL A 114 -3.51 1.82 16.12
CA VAL A 114 -2.55 0.93 15.44
C VAL A 114 -2.85 -0.52 15.82
N ILE A 115 -2.92 -1.40 14.82
CA ILE A 115 -2.97 -2.84 14.99
C ILE A 115 -1.53 -3.36 15.06
N GLU A 116 -1.14 -3.96 16.19
CA GLU A 116 0.25 -4.38 16.43
C GLU A 116 0.77 -5.41 15.40
N HIS A 117 -0.11 -6.30 14.94
CA HIS A 117 0.20 -7.39 14.01
C HIS A 117 -0.78 -7.43 12.83
N GLY A 118 -0.74 -6.38 12.00
CA GLY A 118 -1.61 -6.22 10.84
C GLY A 118 -1.01 -6.78 9.55
N LEU A 119 -0.88 -5.92 8.53
CA LEU A 119 -0.38 -6.27 7.21
C LEU A 119 1.06 -6.81 7.34
N GLU A 120 1.30 -7.98 6.75
CA GLU A 120 2.56 -8.73 6.86
C GLU A 120 3.04 -9.01 8.31
N GLY A 121 2.15 -8.89 9.31
CA GLY A 121 2.48 -9.00 10.73
C GLY A 121 3.13 -7.75 11.32
N SER A 122 3.21 -6.65 10.56
CA SER A 122 3.75 -5.36 10.99
C SER A 122 2.71 -4.48 11.69
N PRO A 123 3.16 -3.50 12.50
CA PRO A 123 2.29 -2.43 12.97
C PRO A 123 1.59 -1.74 11.80
N THR A 124 0.26 -1.70 11.85
CA THR A 124 -0.58 -1.16 10.78
C THR A 124 -1.44 -0.04 11.35
N TYR A 125 -1.30 1.15 10.80
CA TYR A 125 -2.10 2.31 11.17
C TYR A 125 -3.51 2.14 10.62
N VAL A 126 -4.50 2.49 11.45
CA VAL A 126 -5.90 2.59 11.03
C VAL A 126 -6.24 4.07 10.92
N PHE A 127 -6.55 4.50 9.71
CA PHE A 127 -6.92 5.85 9.34
C PHE A 127 -8.43 5.95 9.15
N ARG A 128 -9.00 7.07 9.59
CA ARG A 128 -10.42 7.39 9.39
C ARG A 128 -10.54 8.85 8.99
N THR A 129 -11.34 9.14 7.97
CA THR A 129 -11.76 10.51 7.71
C THR A 129 -13.01 10.86 8.55
N ASP A 130 -13.05 12.10 9.04
CA ASP A 130 -14.20 12.69 9.72
C ASP A 130 -15.09 13.49 8.74
N ASP A 131 -14.80 13.47 7.44
CA ASP A 131 -15.62 14.14 6.43
C ASP A 131 -17.06 13.56 6.43
N PRO A 132 -18.10 14.38 6.65
CA PRO A 132 -19.48 13.92 6.69
C PRO A 132 -19.99 13.36 5.34
N HIS A 133 -19.32 13.67 4.23
CA HIS A 133 -19.65 13.15 2.90
C HIS A 133 -19.01 11.80 2.61
N ALA A 134 -18.10 11.31 3.47
CA ALA A 134 -17.41 10.04 3.27
C ALA A 134 -18.21 8.80 3.71
N GLU A 135 -19.46 8.94 4.20
CA GLU A 135 -20.21 7.82 4.81
C GLU A 135 -20.29 6.58 3.89
N ASP A 136 -20.56 6.81 2.60
CA ASP A 136 -20.64 5.78 1.56
C ASP A 136 -19.36 5.67 0.71
N SER A 137 -18.34 6.48 1.01
CA SER A 137 -17.09 6.49 0.24
C SER A 137 -16.27 5.25 0.54
N PRO A 138 -15.75 4.53 -0.47
CA PRO A 138 -14.85 3.40 -0.23
C PRO A 138 -13.56 3.85 0.47
N PHE A 139 -13.20 5.14 0.39
CA PHE A 139 -11.98 5.68 0.99
C PHE A 139 -12.16 6.13 2.44
N ARG A 140 -13.32 5.88 3.08
CA ARG A 140 -13.59 6.36 4.44
C ARG A 140 -12.59 5.82 5.48
N TRP A 141 -12.30 4.53 5.37
CA TRP A 141 -11.33 3.83 6.21
C TRP A 141 -10.17 3.33 5.36
N LEU A 142 -8.97 3.52 5.88
CA LEU A 142 -7.73 3.06 5.28
C LEU A 142 -6.92 2.38 6.38
N ILE A 143 -6.32 1.24 6.08
CA ILE A 143 -5.27 0.67 6.91
C ILE A 143 -3.98 0.60 6.10
N ALA A 144 -2.84 0.95 6.70
CA ALA A 144 -1.57 0.89 5.99
C ALA A 144 -0.37 0.68 6.93
N ILE A 145 0.65 -0.02 6.42
CA ILE A 145 1.97 -0.08 7.06
C ILE A 145 2.67 1.26 6.83
N ALA A 146 3.54 1.67 7.77
CA ALA A 146 4.50 2.75 7.50
C ALA A 146 5.29 2.47 6.21
N PRO A 147 5.55 3.50 5.37
CA PRO A 147 6.42 3.36 4.22
C PRO A 147 7.81 2.86 4.61
N LEU A 148 8.23 1.78 3.96
CA LEU A 148 9.50 1.13 4.20
C LEU A 148 10.14 0.76 2.86
N PRO A 149 11.44 1.08 2.62
CA PRO A 149 12.28 1.92 3.47
C PRO A 149 11.75 3.36 3.56
N SER A 150 12.29 4.16 4.48
CA SER A 150 11.93 5.58 4.60
C SER A 150 12.18 6.33 3.29
N ARG A 151 11.43 7.41 3.04
CA ARG A 151 11.61 8.27 1.86
C ARG A 151 13.05 8.74 1.67
N ALA A 152 13.71 9.10 2.78
CA ALA A 152 15.08 9.59 2.76
C ALA A 152 16.12 8.52 2.35
N ALA A 153 15.84 7.24 2.56
CA ALA A 153 16.77 6.15 2.25
C ALA A 153 17.08 6.06 0.74
N PHE A 154 16.18 6.52 -0.12
CA PHE A 154 16.39 6.51 -1.56
C PHE A 154 17.59 7.38 -1.98
N ALA A 155 17.78 8.53 -1.33
CA ALA A 155 18.92 9.42 -1.59
C ALA A 155 20.29 8.78 -1.27
N GLU A 156 20.29 7.74 -0.44
CA GLU A 156 21.48 6.97 -0.04
C GLU A 156 21.68 5.72 -0.91
N GLY A 157 20.92 5.57 -1.99
CA GLY A 157 20.96 4.41 -2.89
C GLY A 157 20.07 3.25 -2.43
N GLY A 158 19.17 3.47 -1.47
CA GLY A 158 18.16 2.51 -1.04
C GLY A 158 17.13 2.18 -2.13
N LEU A 159 16.17 1.33 -1.79
CA LEU A 159 15.01 1.05 -2.63
C LEU A 159 14.03 2.23 -2.61
N LEU A 160 13.15 2.29 -3.61
CA LEU A 160 11.97 3.15 -3.55
C LEU A 160 11.15 2.81 -2.31
N SER A 161 10.70 3.86 -1.61
CA SER A 161 9.76 3.70 -0.51
C SER A 161 8.47 3.10 -1.04
N HIS A 162 7.86 2.21 -0.28
CA HIS A 162 6.60 1.59 -0.63
C HIS A 162 5.83 1.23 0.63
N LEU A 163 4.53 1.03 0.48
CA LEU A 163 3.67 0.63 1.58
C LEU A 163 2.58 -0.32 1.07
N HIS A 164 2.03 -1.07 2.01
CA HIS A 164 0.86 -1.91 1.81
C HIS A 164 -0.35 -1.29 2.47
N PHE A 165 -1.51 -1.38 1.82
CA PHE A 165 -2.74 -0.82 2.33
C PHE A 165 -3.98 -1.66 1.96
N GLN A 166 -5.07 -1.41 2.70
CA GLN A 166 -6.44 -1.80 2.35
C GLN A 166 -7.39 -0.67 2.70
N TYR A 167 -8.54 -0.60 2.03
CA TYR A 167 -9.51 0.47 2.23
C TYR A 167 -10.95 -0.04 2.04
N ALA A 168 -11.89 0.57 2.74
CA ALA A 168 -13.31 0.27 2.66
C ALA A 168 -14.15 1.41 3.27
N ASN A 169 -15.45 1.40 2.98
CA ASN A 169 -16.40 2.32 3.61
C ASN A 169 -16.69 1.98 5.08
N ASP A 170 -16.42 0.75 5.53
CA ASP A 170 -16.62 0.28 6.91
C ASP A 170 -15.36 -0.44 7.42
N LEU A 171 -14.89 -0.07 8.61
CA LEU A 171 -13.78 -0.74 9.29
C LEU A 171 -14.03 -2.25 9.45
N HIS A 172 -15.29 -2.66 9.67
CA HIS A 172 -15.66 -4.05 9.79
C HIS A 172 -15.46 -4.86 8.50
N THR A 173 -15.27 -4.23 7.34
CA THR A 173 -14.86 -4.90 6.10
C THR A 173 -13.37 -5.26 6.13
N LEU A 174 -12.56 -4.48 6.83
CA LEU A 174 -11.09 -4.62 6.88
C LEU A 174 -10.63 -5.49 8.05
N VAL A 175 -11.28 -5.37 9.22
CA VAL A 175 -10.83 -6.03 10.46
C VAL A 175 -11.92 -6.86 11.12
N ALA A 176 -11.48 -7.89 11.82
CA ALA A 176 -12.29 -8.71 12.72
C ALA A 176 -11.75 -8.58 14.15
N VAL A 177 -12.65 -8.50 15.12
CA VAL A 177 -12.31 -8.44 16.54
C VAL A 177 -12.62 -9.80 17.16
N ASP A 178 -11.66 -10.37 17.88
CA ASP A 178 -11.85 -11.63 18.61
C ASP A 178 -12.49 -11.41 20.00
N ASP A 179 -12.78 -12.51 20.71
CA ASP A 179 -13.40 -12.48 22.04
C ASP A 179 -12.54 -11.78 23.11
N SER A 180 -11.24 -11.61 22.86
CA SER A 180 -10.32 -10.87 23.73
C SER A 180 -10.30 -9.36 23.44
N GLY A 181 -10.96 -8.93 22.36
CA GLY A 181 -10.92 -7.57 21.87
C GLY A 181 -9.74 -7.28 20.94
N ALA A 182 -8.98 -8.30 20.53
CA ALA A 182 -7.85 -8.12 19.62
C ALA A 182 -8.32 -8.06 18.16
N GLU A 183 -7.80 -7.09 17.41
CA GLU A 183 -8.11 -6.90 16.00
C GLU A 183 -7.16 -7.69 15.09
N THR A 184 -7.72 -8.31 14.06
CA THR A 184 -6.99 -9.02 13.00
C THR A 184 -7.54 -8.65 11.63
N LEU A 185 -6.71 -8.71 10.59
CA LEU A 185 -7.15 -8.44 9.23
C LEU A 185 -8.12 -9.51 8.73
N ARG A 186 -9.20 -9.11 8.08
CA ARG A 186 -10.13 -10.04 7.41
C ARG A 186 -9.53 -10.66 6.17
N ASN A 187 -8.71 -9.91 5.44
CA ASN A 187 -8.07 -10.38 4.23
C ASN A 187 -6.55 -10.14 4.28
N PRO A 188 -5.78 -10.96 5.00
CA PRO A 188 -4.32 -10.77 5.12
C PRO A 188 -3.56 -11.02 3.80
N ARG A 189 -4.23 -11.51 2.74
CA ARG A 189 -3.62 -11.78 1.43
C ARG A 189 -3.87 -10.69 0.39
N TRP A 190 -4.71 -9.72 0.72
CA TRP A 190 -4.88 -8.51 -0.09
C TRP A 190 -4.10 -7.40 0.57
N TYR A 191 -3.11 -6.89 -0.12
CA TYR A 191 -2.25 -5.82 0.36
C TYR A 191 -1.93 -4.97 -0.88
N ALA A 192 -2.88 -4.10 -1.24
CA ALA A 192 -2.66 -3.15 -2.31
C ALA A 192 -1.36 -2.38 -2.02
N THR A 193 -0.56 -2.09 -3.04
CA THR A 193 0.78 -1.55 -2.84
C THR A 193 0.96 -0.27 -3.62
N MET A 194 1.42 0.77 -2.92
CA MET A 194 1.88 2.02 -3.53
C MET A 194 3.39 2.13 -3.39
N CYS A 195 4.04 2.69 -4.40
CA CYS A 195 5.46 2.97 -4.43
C CYS A 195 5.71 4.45 -4.72
N ALA A 196 6.77 4.99 -4.15
CA ALA A 196 7.34 6.30 -4.45
C ALA A 196 7.44 6.59 -5.97
N ASP A 197 6.83 7.70 -6.46
CA ASP A 197 6.77 8.05 -7.90
C ASP A 197 7.95 8.91 -8.41
N GLU A 198 9.06 9.00 -7.68
CA GLU A 198 10.31 9.65 -8.13
C GLU A 198 11.29 8.69 -8.81
N GLY A 199 10.92 7.42 -8.95
CA GLY A 199 11.78 6.34 -9.43
C GLY A 199 11.95 6.27 -10.94
N THR A 200 13.10 5.73 -11.37
CA THR A 200 13.30 5.33 -12.77
C THR A 200 12.82 3.89 -13.01
N VAL A 201 12.78 3.46 -14.27
CA VAL A 201 12.51 2.06 -14.62
C VAL A 201 13.46 1.09 -13.91
N GLU A 202 14.74 1.44 -13.76
CA GLU A 202 15.70 0.59 -13.05
C GLU A 202 15.39 0.49 -11.56
N ASP A 203 14.92 1.58 -10.93
CA ASP A 203 14.51 1.56 -9.52
C ASP A 203 13.29 0.67 -9.29
N ARG A 204 12.34 0.69 -10.24
CA ARG A 204 11.20 -0.25 -10.27
C ARG A 204 11.68 -1.70 -10.44
N CYS A 205 12.66 -1.96 -11.31
CA CYS A 205 13.29 -3.27 -11.43
C CYS A 205 13.94 -3.71 -10.10
N ARG A 206 14.61 -2.80 -9.39
CA ARG A 206 15.22 -3.11 -8.07
C ARG A 206 14.19 -3.52 -7.03
N ILE A 207 13.00 -2.93 -7.03
CA ILE A 207 11.89 -3.40 -6.17
C ILE A 207 11.52 -4.85 -6.51
N ILE A 208 11.34 -5.18 -7.79
CA ILE A 208 11.01 -6.55 -8.21
C ILE A 208 12.14 -7.53 -7.84
N ARG A 209 13.40 -7.15 -8.00
CA ARG A 209 14.55 -7.98 -7.60
C ARG A 209 14.57 -8.22 -6.10
N ALA A 210 14.38 -7.18 -5.30
CA ALA A 210 14.35 -7.27 -3.84
C ALA A 210 13.22 -8.20 -3.35
N LEU A 211 12.03 -8.08 -3.95
CA LEU A 211 10.86 -8.92 -3.65
C LEU A 211 11.13 -10.42 -3.86
N HIS A 212 12.03 -10.76 -4.78
CA HIS A 212 12.36 -12.14 -5.14
C HIS A 212 13.78 -12.55 -4.73
N HIS A 213 14.48 -11.71 -3.93
CA HIS A 213 15.84 -11.93 -3.45
C HIS A 213 16.85 -12.22 -4.59
N LEU A 214 16.83 -11.40 -5.64
CA LEU A 214 17.71 -11.53 -6.82
C LEU A 214 19.00 -10.70 -6.75
N ASP A 215 19.15 -9.86 -5.72
CA ASP A 215 20.31 -8.98 -5.51
C ASP A 215 21.46 -9.66 -4.75
#